data_AF-A0A447XBF9-F1
#
_entry.id   AF-A0A447XBF9-F1
#
_cell.length_a   1.000
_cell.length_b   1.000
_cell.length_c   1.000
_cell.angle_alpha   90.00
_cell.angle_beta   90.00
_cell.angle_gamma   90.00
#
_symmetry.space_group_name_H-M   'P 1'
#
loop_
_entity.id
_entity.type
_entity.pdbx_description
1 polymer ?
#
loop_
_entity_poly.entity_id
_entity_poly.type
_entity_poly.pdbx_seq_one_letter_code
_entity_poly.pdbx_strand_id
1 'polypeptide(L)'
;MVSVVHDLQKAIAEKVQLKPGTSVAFSGQFELLERANHKLKLMVPMTLMIIFVLLYLAFRRVGEALLIISSVPFALVGGIWLLWWMGFHLSVATGTGFIALAGVAAEFGVVMLMYLRHAIEAEPSLNNPQTFSEQKLDEALYHGAVLRVRPKAMTVAVIIAGLLPILWEQEQVQR
;
A
#
# COMPACT_ATOMS: atom_id res chain seq x y z
N MET A 1 18.52 -16.22 2.79
CA MET A 1 19.46 -16.07 1.65
C MET A 1 20.11 -14.69 1.58
N VAL A 2 19.36 -13.57 1.62
CA VAL A 2 19.95 -12.21 1.59
C VAL A 2 20.88 -11.93 2.78
N SER A 3 20.52 -12.37 3.99
CA SER A 3 21.38 -12.22 5.18
C SER A 3 22.72 -12.97 5.02
N VAL A 4 22.69 -14.22 4.56
CA VAL A 4 23.90 -15.04 4.36
C VAL A 4 24.87 -14.39 3.36
N VAL A 5 24.36 -13.81 2.27
CA VAL A 5 25.22 -13.10 1.29
C VAL A 5 25.77 -11.81 1.89
N HIS A 6 24.98 -11.06 2.66
CA HIS A 6 25.46 -9.88 3.38
C HIS A 6 26.53 -10.24 4.42
N ASP A 7 26.34 -11.33 5.17
CA ASP A 7 27.29 -11.80 6.18
C ASP A 7 28.59 -12.26 5.53
N LEU A 8 28.53 -12.94 4.37
CA LEU A 8 29.69 -13.31 3.57
C LEU A 8 30.41 -12.08 2.99
N GLN A 9 29.68 -11.09 2.47
CA GLN A 9 30.25 -9.82 2.01
C GLN A 9 31.02 -9.13 3.13
N LYS A 10 30.42 -9.05 4.32
CA LYS A 10 31.01 -8.40 5.49
C LYS A 10 32.24 -9.17 5.99
N ALA A 11 32.16 -10.49 6.08
CA ALA A 11 33.28 -11.35 6.48
C ALA A 11 34.45 -11.30 5.49
N ILE A 12 34.18 -11.26 4.18
CA ILE A 12 35.24 -11.13 3.15
C ILE A 12 35.87 -9.73 3.20
N ALA A 13 35.06 -8.68 3.37
CA ALA A 13 35.58 -7.32 3.51
C ALA A 13 36.48 -7.14 4.75
N GLU A 14 36.14 -7.80 5.86
CA GLU A 14 36.93 -7.71 7.11
C GLU A 14 38.17 -8.62 7.10
N LYS A 15 38.10 -9.82 6.50
CA LYS A 15 39.16 -10.85 6.62
C LYS A 15 40.05 -10.99 5.40
N VAL A 16 39.70 -10.41 4.26
CA VAL A 16 40.44 -10.58 2.99
C VAL A 16 40.90 -9.23 2.46
N GLN A 17 42.21 -8.99 2.47
CA GLN A 17 42.81 -7.85 1.79
C GLN A 17 42.89 -8.12 0.28
N LEU A 18 42.05 -7.42 -0.49
CA LEU A 18 42.04 -7.52 -1.94
C LEU A 18 43.28 -6.85 -2.53
N LYS A 19 43.98 -7.56 -3.42
CA LYS A 19 45.11 -6.99 -4.17
C LYS A 19 44.61 -5.92 -5.16
N PRO A 20 45.38 -4.85 -5.41
CA PRO A 20 45.03 -3.83 -6.40
C PRO A 20 44.72 -4.47 -7.75
N GLY A 21 43.57 -4.11 -8.35
CA GLY A 21 43.10 -4.65 -9.62
C GLY A 21 42.21 -5.90 -9.53
N THR A 22 41.88 -6.39 -8.33
CA THR A 22 40.97 -7.54 -8.15
C THR A 22 39.64 -7.10 -7.52
N SER A 23 38.51 -7.49 -8.11
CA SER A 23 37.16 -7.23 -7.59
C SER A 23 36.42 -8.53 -7.28
N VAL A 24 35.64 -8.54 -6.21
CA VAL A 24 34.77 -9.66 -5.83
C VAL A 24 33.32 -9.28 -6.15
N ALA A 25 32.63 -10.15 -6.89
CA ALA A 25 31.21 -10.01 -7.20
C ALA A 25 30.48 -11.31 -6.83
N PHE A 26 29.26 -11.17 -6.32
CA PHE A 26 28.40 -12.30 -5.96
C PHE A 26 27.39 -12.53 -7.09
N SER A 27 27.44 -13.68 -7.74
CA SER A 27 26.56 -14.05 -8.85
C SER A 27 25.51 -15.09 -8.44
N GLY A 28 24.57 -15.40 -9.34
CA GLY A 28 23.52 -16.40 -9.13
C GLY A 28 22.16 -15.79 -8.80
N GLN A 29 21.34 -16.48 -7.99
CA GLN A 29 19.98 -16.00 -7.64
C GLN A 29 20.00 -14.66 -6.88
N PHE A 30 21.09 -14.34 -6.18
CA PHE A 30 21.26 -13.06 -5.48
C PHE A 30 21.26 -11.87 -6.45
N GLU A 31 21.94 -12.00 -7.59
CA GLU A 31 21.98 -10.96 -8.62
C GLU A 31 20.59 -10.68 -9.20
N LEU A 32 19.79 -11.74 -9.42
CA LEU A 32 18.39 -11.61 -9.86
C LEU A 32 17.54 -10.88 -8.80
N LEU A 33 17.72 -11.22 -7.52
CA LEU A 33 17.04 -10.58 -6.41
C LEU A 33 17.43 -9.10 -6.28
N GLU A 34 18.71 -8.77 -6.43
CA GLU A 34 19.21 -7.40 -6.39
C GLU A 34 18.68 -6.56 -7.55
N ARG A 35 18.71 -7.09 -8.78
CA ARG A 35 18.09 -6.46 -9.96
C ARG A 35 16.59 -6.26 -9.77
N ALA A 36 15.88 -7.25 -9.22
CA ALA A 36 14.44 -7.14 -8.96
C ALA A 36 14.14 -6.09 -7.89
N ASN A 37 14.92 -6.05 -6.80
CA ASN A 37 14.79 -5.03 -5.76
C ASN A 37 15.05 -3.62 -6.29
N HIS A 38 16.06 -3.45 -7.15
CA HIS A 38 16.30 -2.16 -7.79
C HIS A 38 15.12 -1.71 -8.66
N LYS A 39 14.54 -2.63 -9.44
CA LYS A 39 13.31 -2.35 -10.20
C LYS A 39 12.15 -2.01 -9.28
N LEU A 40 11.92 -2.75 -8.20
CA LEU A 40 10.85 -2.46 -7.24
C LEU A 40 11.00 -1.08 -6.60
N LYS A 41 12.21 -0.67 -6.22
CA LYS A 41 12.50 0.67 -5.70
C LYS A 41 12.13 1.78 -6.68
N LEU A 42 12.23 1.53 -7.99
CA LEU A 42 11.78 2.45 -9.03
C LEU A 42 10.27 2.35 -9.29
N MET A 43 9.70 1.16 -9.22
CA MET A 43 8.28 0.92 -9.48
C MET A 43 7.38 1.55 -8.42
N VAL A 44 7.74 1.47 -7.14
CA VAL A 44 6.95 2.04 -6.03
C VAL A 44 6.68 3.55 -6.19
N PRO A 45 7.68 4.43 -6.41
CA PRO A 45 7.41 5.85 -6.63
C PRO A 45 6.64 6.10 -7.93
N MET A 46 6.89 5.30 -8.98
CA MET A 46 6.15 5.42 -10.24
C MET A 46 4.66 5.08 -10.06
N THR A 47 4.33 4.00 -9.35
CA THR A 47 2.93 3.64 -9.07
C THR A 47 2.24 4.65 -8.17
N LEU A 48 2.92 5.15 -7.12
CA LEU A 48 2.39 6.23 -6.29
C LEU A 48 2.13 7.51 -7.10
N MET A 49 3.02 7.85 -8.03
CA MET A 49 2.82 9.00 -8.93
C MET A 49 1.62 8.80 -9.85
N ILE A 50 1.46 7.61 -10.45
CA ILE A 50 0.31 7.30 -11.29
C ILE A 50 -0.99 7.37 -10.49
N ILE A 51 -1.02 6.77 -9.29
CA ILE A 51 -2.17 6.85 -8.37
C ILE A 51 -2.48 8.32 -8.07
N PHE A 52 -1.48 9.13 -7.73
CA PHE A 52 -1.67 10.57 -7.49
C PHE A 52 -2.29 11.29 -8.67
N VAL A 53 -1.77 11.08 -9.88
CA VAL A 53 -2.28 11.71 -11.10
C VAL A 53 -3.73 11.30 -11.36
N LEU A 54 -4.06 10.01 -11.23
CA LEU A 54 -5.43 9.53 -11.42
C LEU A 54 -6.39 10.12 -10.38
N LEU A 55 -5.99 10.19 -9.11
CA LEU A 55 -6.77 10.82 -8.05
C LEU A 55 -6.95 12.32 -8.31
N TYR A 56 -5.89 13.01 -8.74
CA TYR A 56 -5.96 14.42 -9.10
C TYR A 56 -6.90 14.65 -10.28
N LEU A 57 -6.89 13.78 -11.30
CA LEU A 57 -7.81 13.90 -12.44
C LEU A 57 -9.27 13.65 -12.03
N ALA A 58 -9.52 12.72 -11.11
CA ALA A 58 -10.86 12.39 -10.61
C ALA A 58 -11.46 13.51 -9.75
N PHE A 59 -10.69 14.05 -8.79
CA PHE A 59 -11.20 15.01 -7.81
C PHE A 59 -10.85 16.48 -8.11
N ARG A 60 -9.85 16.71 -8.97
CA ARG A 60 -9.29 18.02 -9.33
C ARG A 60 -8.85 18.87 -8.13
N ARG A 61 -8.53 18.23 -7.01
CA ARG A 61 -8.10 18.90 -5.77
C ARG A 61 -6.91 18.18 -5.15
N VAL A 62 -5.79 18.88 -5.04
CA VAL A 62 -4.52 18.33 -4.51
C VAL A 62 -4.68 17.81 -3.08
N GLY A 63 -5.40 18.55 -2.23
CA GLY A 63 -5.62 18.15 -0.83
C GLY A 63 -6.38 16.82 -0.69
N GLU A 64 -7.38 16.59 -1.56
CA GLU A 64 -8.15 15.34 -1.58
C GLU A 64 -7.30 14.16 -2.06
N ALA A 65 -6.50 14.36 -3.10
CA ALA A 65 -5.57 13.34 -3.60
C ALA A 65 -4.51 12.97 -2.53
N LEU A 66 -3.92 13.96 -1.86
CA LEU A 66 -2.96 13.74 -0.78
C LEU A 66 -3.58 13.03 0.44
N LEU A 67 -4.82 13.38 0.80
CA LEU A 67 -5.55 12.71 1.88
C LEU A 67 -5.71 11.22 1.57
N ILE A 68 -6.10 10.87 0.35
CA ILE A 68 -6.25 9.48 -0.07
C ILE A 68 -4.90 8.74 -0.08
N ILE A 69 -3.84 9.33 -0.63
CA ILE A 69 -2.49 8.70 -0.63
C ILE A 69 -1.97 8.48 0.79
N SER A 70 -2.28 9.40 1.70
CA SER A 70 -1.89 9.27 3.11
C SER A 70 -2.54 8.05 3.79
N SER A 71 -3.60 7.48 3.21
CA SER A 71 -4.18 6.22 3.70
C SER A 71 -3.37 4.97 3.34
N VAL A 72 -2.54 5.03 2.28
CA VAL A 72 -1.76 3.88 1.78
C VAL A 72 -0.78 3.31 2.82
N PRO A 73 0.02 4.12 3.55
CA PRO A 73 0.87 3.62 4.62
C PRO A 73 0.15 2.77 5.67
N PHE A 74 -1.11 3.09 6.00
CA PHE A 74 -1.89 2.31 6.97
C PHE A 74 -2.21 0.90 6.44
N ALA A 75 -2.50 0.76 5.15
CA ALA A 75 -2.67 -0.54 4.52
C ALA A 75 -1.36 -1.35 4.52
N LEU A 76 -0.22 -0.69 4.25
CA LEU A 76 1.10 -1.34 4.28
C LEU A 76 1.42 -1.90 5.67
N VAL A 77 1.15 -1.14 6.73
CA VAL A 77 1.36 -1.59 8.12
C VAL A 77 0.57 -2.88 8.39
N GLY A 78 -0.71 -2.93 7.99
CA GLY A 78 -1.53 -4.14 8.15
C GLY A 78 -0.96 -5.35 7.40
N GLY A 79 -0.49 -5.16 6.16
CA GLY A 79 0.14 -6.23 5.38
C GLY A 79 1.47 -6.72 5.98
N ILE A 80 2.32 -5.81 6.45
CA ILE A 80 3.59 -6.18 7.12
C ILE A 80 3.31 -6.97 8.40
N TRP A 81 2.30 -6.56 9.18
CA TRP A 81 1.92 -7.24 10.41
C TRP A 81 1.41 -8.66 10.13
N LEU A 82 0.62 -8.84 9.06
CA LEU A 82 0.16 -10.16 8.62
C LEU A 82 1.33 -11.07 8.19
N LEU A 83 2.27 -10.54 7.40
CA LEU A 83 3.46 -11.31 7.00
C LEU A 83 4.28 -11.75 8.20
N TRP A 84 4.45 -10.87 9.18
CA TRP A 84 5.16 -11.19 10.41
C TRP A 84 4.44 -12.28 11.21
N TRP A 85 3.12 -12.19 11.36
CA TRP A 85 2.30 -13.20 12.06
C TRP A 85 2.36 -14.57 11.39
N MET A 86 2.38 -14.62 10.05
CA MET A 86 2.50 -15.87 9.29
C MET A 86 3.94 -16.37 9.11
N GLY A 87 4.95 -15.61 9.55
CA GLY A 87 6.36 -15.97 9.37
C GLY A 87 6.84 -15.90 7.92
N PHE A 88 6.15 -15.14 7.05
CA PHE A 88 6.52 -14.99 5.65
C PHE A 88 7.69 -14.01 5.47
N HIS A 89 8.53 -14.30 4.48
CA HIS A 89 9.70 -13.49 4.16
C HIS A 89 9.38 -12.42 3.11
N LEU A 90 10.07 -11.28 3.21
CA LEU A 90 10.04 -10.27 2.15
C LEU A 90 10.67 -10.81 0.86
N SER A 91 9.90 -10.78 -0.21
CA SER A 91 10.25 -11.24 -1.54
C SER A 91 9.60 -10.35 -2.62
N VAL A 92 10.00 -10.58 -3.88
CA VAL A 92 9.39 -9.90 -5.03
C VAL A 92 7.87 -10.15 -5.08
N ALA A 93 7.41 -11.36 -4.73
CA ALA A 93 5.99 -11.70 -4.68
C ALA A 93 5.23 -10.84 -3.64
N THR A 94 5.76 -10.74 -2.42
CA THR A 94 5.17 -9.86 -1.39
C THR A 94 5.22 -8.39 -1.80
N GLY A 95 6.29 -7.95 -2.48
CA GLY A 95 6.42 -6.59 -3.01
C GLY A 95 5.33 -6.25 -4.04
N THR A 96 5.08 -7.17 -4.97
CA THR A 96 3.96 -7.04 -5.93
C THR A 96 2.61 -6.99 -5.20
N GLY A 97 2.43 -7.82 -4.17
CA GLY A 97 1.25 -7.79 -3.30
C GLY A 97 1.04 -6.43 -2.62
N PHE A 98 2.10 -5.81 -2.10
CA PHE A 98 2.03 -4.46 -1.50
C PHE A 98 1.66 -3.37 -2.52
N ILE A 99 2.13 -3.47 -3.77
CA ILE A 99 1.74 -2.55 -4.83
C ILE A 99 0.25 -2.70 -5.15
N ALA A 100 -0.24 -3.94 -5.26
CA ALA A 100 -1.67 -4.19 -5.46
C ALA A 100 -2.51 -3.68 -4.28
N LEU A 101 -2.04 -3.92 -3.04
CA LEU A 101 -2.67 -3.44 -1.81
C LEU A 101 -2.77 -1.91 -1.76
N ALA A 102 -1.74 -1.19 -2.24
CA ALA A 102 -1.77 0.27 -2.32
C ALA A 102 -2.88 0.77 -3.25
N GLY A 103 -3.11 0.09 -4.39
CA GLY A 103 -4.22 0.41 -5.30
C GLY A 103 -5.59 0.19 -4.67
N VAL A 104 -5.78 -0.95 -4.00
CA VAL A 104 -7.02 -1.27 -3.26
C VAL A 104 -7.26 -0.27 -2.13
N ALA A 105 -6.21 0.12 -1.39
CA ALA A 105 -6.32 1.15 -0.36
C ALA A 105 -6.74 2.51 -0.94
N ALA A 106 -6.15 2.91 -2.08
CA ALA A 106 -6.55 4.11 -2.79
C ALA A 106 -8.02 4.05 -3.23
N GLU A 107 -8.48 2.92 -3.80
CA GLU A 107 -9.89 2.70 -4.17
C GLU A 107 -10.84 2.91 -2.97
N PHE A 108 -10.52 2.33 -1.81
CA PHE A 108 -11.31 2.53 -0.59
C PHE A 108 -11.34 3.99 -0.12
N GLY A 109 -10.25 4.73 -0.35
CA GLY A 109 -10.16 6.17 -0.10
C GLY A 109 -11.01 7.00 -1.07
N VAL A 110 -11.04 6.64 -2.36
CA VAL A 110 -11.89 7.28 -3.38
C VAL A 110 -13.37 7.11 -3.04
N VAL A 111 -13.83 5.87 -2.84
CA VAL A 111 -15.22 5.57 -2.46
C VAL A 111 -15.56 6.31 -1.16
N MET A 112 -14.63 6.24 -0.21
CA MET A 112 -14.44 7.18 0.89
C MET A 112 -15.04 8.57 0.70
N LEU A 113 -14.22 9.33 0.02
CA LEU A 113 -14.37 10.74 -0.20
C LEU A 113 -15.59 11.05 -1.04
N MET A 114 -15.93 10.19 -2.01
CA MET A 114 -17.12 10.35 -2.84
C MET A 114 -18.40 10.38 -2.00
N TYR A 115 -18.60 9.43 -1.07
CA TYR A 115 -19.78 9.41 -0.21
C TYR A 115 -19.85 10.63 0.71
N LEU A 116 -18.72 11.04 1.30
CA LEU A 116 -18.69 12.24 2.14
C LEU A 116 -18.98 13.51 1.35
N ARG A 117 -18.38 13.64 0.17
CA ARG A 117 -18.57 14.80 -0.69
C ARG A 117 -20.02 14.93 -1.12
N HIS A 118 -20.65 13.84 -1.56
CA HIS A 118 -22.07 13.86 -1.91
C HIS A 118 -22.95 14.22 -0.70
N ALA A 119 -22.63 13.72 0.49
CA ALA A 119 -23.39 14.05 1.70
C ALA A 119 -23.25 15.53 2.09
N ILE A 120 -22.06 16.12 1.95
CA ILE A 120 -21.84 17.56 2.22
C ILE A 120 -22.50 18.42 1.13
N GLU A 121 -22.38 18.05 -0.14
CA GLU A 121 -22.98 18.76 -1.28
C GLU A 121 -24.52 18.72 -1.23
N ALA A 122 -25.11 17.68 -0.63
CA ALA A 122 -26.55 17.56 -0.43
C ALA A 122 -27.12 18.52 0.64
N GLU A 123 -26.27 19.17 1.44
CA GLU A 123 -26.68 20.14 2.49
C GLU A 123 -26.21 21.56 2.10
N PRO A 124 -27.06 22.36 1.41
CA PRO A 124 -26.66 23.68 0.89
C PRO A 124 -26.20 24.66 1.96
N SER A 125 -26.67 24.49 3.20
CA SER A 125 -26.31 25.36 4.33
C SER A 125 -24.83 25.24 4.74
N LEU A 126 -24.16 24.15 4.40
CA LEU A 126 -22.72 23.97 4.63
C LEU A 126 -21.85 24.71 3.60
N ASN A 127 -22.40 25.09 2.45
CA ASN A 127 -21.66 25.79 1.40
C ASN A 127 -21.54 27.30 1.66
N ASN A 128 -22.37 27.86 2.55
CA ASN A 128 -22.33 29.26 2.92
C ASN A 128 -21.75 29.44 4.33
N PRO A 129 -20.62 30.17 4.50
CA PRO A 129 -20.03 30.46 5.81
C PRO A 129 -20.98 31.10 6.83
N GLN A 130 -22.03 31.82 6.39
CA GLN A 130 -23.00 32.45 7.29
C GLN A 130 -24.07 31.49 7.82
N THR A 131 -24.32 30.38 7.13
CA THR A 131 -25.30 29.35 7.55
C THR A 131 -24.62 28.06 8.02
N PHE A 132 -23.28 28.04 8.00
CA PHE A 132 -22.48 26.91 8.41
C PHE A 132 -22.70 26.59 9.89
N SER A 133 -22.94 25.31 10.19
CA SER A 133 -23.06 24.81 11.55
C SER A 133 -22.33 23.48 11.65
N GLU A 134 -21.50 23.33 12.69
CA GLU A 134 -20.78 22.09 12.97
C GLU A 134 -21.75 20.92 13.19
N GLN A 135 -22.89 21.16 13.83
CA GLN A 135 -23.91 20.13 14.05
C GLN A 135 -24.45 19.56 12.73
N LYS A 136 -24.67 20.43 11.74
CA LYS A 136 -25.12 20.02 10.40
C LYS A 136 -24.03 19.30 9.62
N LEU A 137 -22.77 19.70 9.82
CA LEU A 137 -21.64 19.01 9.23
C LEU A 137 -21.53 17.59 9.79
N ASP A 138 -21.63 17.43 11.11
CA ASP A 138 -21.60 16.11 11.77
C ASP A 138 -22.76 15.23 11.31
N GLU A 139 -23.96 15.78 11.15
CA GLU A 139 -25.12 15.06 10.63
C GLU A 139 -24.91 14.59 9.19
N ALA A 140 -24.40 15.47 8.31
CA ALA A 140 -24.05 15.11 6.93
C ALA A 140 -22.95 14.05 6.87
N LEU A 141 -21.90 14.19 7.70
CA LEU A 141 -20.82 13.21 7.81
C LEU A 141 -21.33 11.87 8.33
N TYR A 142 -22.23 11.86 9.33
CA TYR A 142 -22.84 10.64 9.86
C TYR A 142 -23.68 9.94 8.78
N HIS A 143 -24.52 10.69 8.06
CA HIS A 143 -25.33 10.16 6.97
C HIS A 143 -24.45 9.54 5.87
N GLY A 144 -23.44 10.28 5.39
CA GLY A 144 -22.46 9.76 4.42
C GLY A 144 -21.67 8.56 4.94
N ALA A 145 -21.35 8.54 6.25
CA ALA A 145 -20.61 7.45 6.88
C ALA A 145 -21.42 6.16 7.01
N VAL A 146 -22.74 6.24 7.22
CA VAL A 146 -23.62 5.06 7.28
C VAL A 146 -23.83 4.46 5.88
N LEU A 147 -24.06 5.31 4.87
CA LEU A 147 -24.30 4.88 3.50
C LEU A 147 -23.16 4.02 2.92
N ARG A 148 -21.91 4.32 3.30
CA ARG A 148 -20.74 3.57 2.83
C ARG A 148 -20.53 2.21 3.52
N VAL A 149 -21.15 1.94 4.68
CA VAL A 149 -20.83 0.74 5.48
C VAL A 149 -21.13 -0.54 4.70
N ARG A 150 -22.32 -0.63 4.09
CA ARG A 150 -22.73 -1.81 3.32
C ARG A 150 -21.80 -2.07 2.11
N PRO A 151 -21.57 -1.09 1.20
CA PRO A 151 -20.68 -1.30 0.07
C PRO A 151 -19.23 -1.62 0.48
N LYS A 152 -18.72 -0.97 1.52
CA LYS A 152 -17.36 -1.23 2.02
C LYS A 152 -17.23 -2.61 2.66
N ALA A 153 -18.19 -3.01 3.48
CA ALA A 153 -18.18 -4.33 4.10
C ALA A 153 -18.26 -5.43 3.04
N MET A 154 -19.09 -5.26 2.01
CA MET A 154 -19.21 -6.21 0.91
C MET A 154 -17.88 -6.39 0.16
N THR A 155 -17.23 -5.30 -0.24
CA THR A 155 -15.97 -5.33 -0.98
C THR A 155 -14.84 -5.93 -0.14
N VAL A 156 -14.71 -5.53 1.13
CA VAL A 156 -13.73 -6.13 2.05
C VAL A 156 -14.00 -7.63 2.23
N ALA A 157 -15.25 -8.04 2.42
CA ALA A 157 -15.62 -9.45 2.59
C ALA A 157 -15.26 -10.28 1.35
N VAL A 158 -15.54 -9.78 0.15
CA VAL A 158 -15.21 -10.48 -1.11
C VAL A 158 -13.70 -10.56 -1.32
N ILE A 159 -12.95 -9.48 -1.04
CA ILE A 159 -11.49 -9.48 -1.15
C ILE A 159 -10.88 -10.50 -0.18
N ILE A 160 -11.31 -10.49 1.08
CA ILE A 160 -10.83 -11.46 2.07
C ILE A 160 -11.21 -12.87 1.64
N ALA A 161 -12.49 -13.14 1.36
CA ALA A 161 -12.96 -14.47 0.98
C ALA A 161 -12.30 -15.02 -0.31
N GLY A 162 -11.99 -14.15 -1.28
CA GLY A 162 -11.30 -14.53 -2.51
C GLY A 162 -9.81 -14.78 -2.35
N LEU A 163 -9.14 -14.07 -1.42
CA LEU A 163 -7.71 -14.22 -1.18
C LEU A 163 -7.37 -15.25 -0.10
N LEU A 164 -8.32 -15.56 0.79
CA LEU A 164 -8.14 -16.49 1.90
C LEU A 164 -7.68 -17.90 1.45
N PRO A 165 -8.26 -18.52 0.41
CA PRO A 165 -7.86 -19.85 -0.02
C PRO A 165 -6.41 -19.89 -0.52
N ILE A 166 -6.00 -18.86 -1.27
CA ILE A 166 -4.64 -18.72 -1.82
C ILE A 166 -3.63 -18.56 -0.67
N LEU A 167 -4.01 -17.86 0.40
CA LEU A 167 -3.17 -17.67 1.57
C LEU A 167 -2.91 -18.99 2.32
N TRP A 168 -3.94 -19.82 2.51
CA TRP A 168 -3.80 -21.11 3.20
C TRP A 168 -3.06 -22.17 2.40
N GLU A 169 -3.22 -22.18 1.08
CA GLU A 169 -2.51 -23.12 0.21
C GLU A 169 -0.98 -22.95 0.32
N GLN A 170 -0.51 -21.72 0.52
CA GLN A 170 0.92 -21.43 0.72
C GLN A 170 1.45 -21.92 2.08
N GLU A 171 0.62 -21.95 3.13
CA GLU A 171 1.03 -22.44 4.46
C GLU A 171 1.36 -23.95 4.44
N GLN A 172 0.68 -24.73 3.60
CA GLN A 172 0.90 -26.18 3.46
C GLN A 172 2.20 -26.51 2.69
N VAL A 173 2.67 -25.63 1.81
CA VAL A 173 3.88 -25.86 0.99
C VAL A 173 5.17 -25.52 1.75
N GLN A 174 5.10 -24.74 2.84
CA GLN A 174 6.26 -24.38 3.67
C GLN A 174 6.45 -25.22 4.93
N ARG A 175 5.51 -26.11 5.28
CA ARG A 175 5.71 -27.15 6.31
C ARG A 175 6.31 -28.40 5.69
#